data_AF-A0A374UT57-F1
#
_entry.id   AF-A0A374UT57-F1
#
_cell.length_a   1.000
_cell.length_b   1.000
_cell.length_c   1.000
_cell.angle_alpha   90.00
_cell.angle_beta   90.00
_cell.angle_gamma   90.00
#
_symmetry.space_group_name_H-M   'P 1'
#
loop_
_entity.id
_entity.type
_entity.pdbx_description
1 polymer ?
#
loop_
_entity_poly.entity_id
_entity_poly.type
_entity_poly.pdbx_seq_one_letter_code
_entity_poly.pdbx_strand_id
1 'polypeptide(L)'
;MLYSIKNKVYFACLLSNLIVYLQYQITIEPAATDKRHKVMITINQVVFNKKGQKGTITRIITKSTGYVEVSYEAGFSKKEMAFNLTDENGVSLKKSPKKAELKALTPLEEAQNKMMWINGCVSGDRNSMSYQISSEMLSKIEMKAKESGNEFIASVCQSVDKYMKCSEKQAYHLAKFAIENNIEL
;
A
#
# COMPACT_ATOMS: atom_id res chain seq x y z
N MET A 1 51.58 39.02 -15.39
CA MET A 1 50.92 37.78 -15.83
C MET A 1 49.79 37.32 -14.86
N LEU A 2 49.06 38.25 -14.22
CA LEU A 2 48.00 37.94 -13.21
C LEU A 2 46.59 38.39 -13.62
N TYR A 3 46.45 39.23 -14.65
CA TYR A 3 45.16 39.77 -15.09
C TYR A 3 44.35 38.82 -16.01
N SER A 4 45.01 37.86 -16.66
CA SER A 4 44.36 36.95 -17.63
C SER A 4 43.60 35.80 -16.96
N ILE A 5 44.03 35.38 -15.76
CA ILE A 5 43.46 34.21 -15.07
C ILE A 5 42.15 34.56 -14.34
N LYS A 6 42.08 35.74 -13.71
CA LYS A 6 40.85 36.19 -13.01
C LYS A 6 39.65 36.32 -13.96
N ASN A 7 39.88 36.77 -15.20
CA ASN A 7 38.81 36.98 -16.17
C ASN A 7 38.20 35.65 -16.68
N LYS A 8 39.02 34.59 -16.82
CA LYS A 8 38.54 33.25 -17.18
C LYS A 8 37.68 32.59 -16.09
N VAL A 9 38.02 32.80 -14.82
CA VAL A 9 37.26 32.23 -13.69
C VAL A 9 35.89 32.90 -13.55
N TYR A 10 35.83 34.23 -13.71
CA TYR A 10 34.55 34.96 -13.71
C TYR A 10 33.64 34.55 -14.87
N PHE A 11 34.20 34.34 -16.07
CA PHE A 11 33.43 33.90 -17.23
C PHE A 11 32.87 32.48 -17.06
N ALA A 12 33.66 31.56 -16.48
CA ALA A 12 33.21 30.20 -16.18
C ALA A 12 32.08 30.17 -15.14
N CYS A 13 32.12 31.06 -14.14
CA CYS A 13 31.11 31.13 -13.08
C CYS A 13 29.77 31.75 -13.56
N LEU A 14 29.83 32.68 -14.52
CA LEU A 14 28.63 33.24 -15.16
C LEU A 14 27.98 32.24 -16.13
N LEU A 15 28.79 31.49 -16.87
CA LEU A 15 28.31 30.43 -17.77
C LEU A 15 27.63 29.29 -17.01
N SER A 16 28.18 28.86 -15.87
CA SER A 16 27.55 27.80 -15.07
C SER A 16 26.21 28.23 -14.45
N ASN A 17 26.09 29.47 -13.99
CA ASN A 17 24.81 30.00 -13.49
C ASN A 17 23.75 30.14 -14.60
N LEU A 18 24.16 30.53 -15.81
CA LEU A 18 23.24 30.61 -16.97
C LEU A 18 22.75 29.22 -17.41
N ILE A 19 23.62 28.21 -17.37
CA ILE A 19 23.27 26.82 -17.68
C ILE A 19 22.27 26.28 -16.65
N VAL A 20 22.48 26.54 -15.36
CA VAL A 20 21.53 26.13 -14.30
C VAL A 20 20.17 26.80 -14.49
N TYR A 21 20.14 28.08 -14.88
CA TYR A 21 18.89 28.81 -15.13
C TYR A 21 18.13 28.30 -16.37
N LEU A 22 18.85 27.95 -17.43
CA LEU A 22 18.28 27.35 -18.65
C LEU A 22 17.77 25.92 -18.41
N GLN A 23 18.46 25.12 -17.58
CA GLN A 23 18.00 23.79 -17.19
C GLN A 23 16.68 23.83 -16.42
N TYR A 24 16.49 24.85 -15.58
CA TYR A 24 15.28 25.04 -14.75
C TYR A 24 14.04 25.42 -15.60
N GLN A 25 14.22 26.13 -16.70
CA GLN A 25 13.10 26.54 -17.57
C GLN A 25 12.60 25.39 -18.48
N ILE A 26 13.42 24.35 -18.71
CA ILE A 26 13.05 23.19 -19.54
C ILE A 26 12.22 22.15 -18.76
N THR A 27 12.25 22.19 -17.42
CA THR A 27 11.58 21.19 -16.56
C THR A 27 10.15 21.58 -16.16
N ILE A 28 9.64 22.73 -16.61
CA ILE A 28 8.24 23.08 -16.44
C ILE A 28 7.46 22.39 -17.57
N GLU A 29 7.25 21.07 -17.40
CA GLU A 29 6.27 20.34 -18.18
C GLU A 29 4.94 21.09 -18.12
N PRO A 30 4.24 21.29 -19.25
CA PRO A 30 2.91 21.87 -19.21
C PRO A 30 2.05 20.98 -18.33
N ALA A 31 1.48 21.59 -17.29
CA ALA A 31 0.56 20.96 -16.35
C ALA A 31 -0.36 20.01 -17.12
N ALA A 32 -0.17 18.70 -16.90
CA ALA A 32 -1.01 17.67 -17.48
C ALA A 32 -2.43 17.98 -17.02
N THR A 33 -3.22 18.59 -17.91
CA THR A 33 -4.66 18.64 -17.73
C THR A 33 -5.07 17.18 -17.64
N ASP A 34 -5.45 16.73 -16.43
CA ASP A 34 -6.09 15.46 -16.17
C ASP A 34 -7.45 15.49 -16.87
N LYS A 35 -7.40 15.41 -18.21
CA LYS A 35 -8.51 15.03 -19.07
C LYS A 35 -8.70 13.55 -18.78
N ARG A 36 -9.26 13.24 -17.61
CA ARG A 36 -10.01 12.01 -17.42
C ARG A 36 -11.11 12.07 -18.45
N HIS A 37 -10.82 11.56 -19.64
CA HIS A 37 -11.86 11.01 -20.50
C HIS A 37 -12.52 9.97 -19.61
N LYS A 38 -13.59 10.38 -18.93
CA LYS A 38 -14.49 9.48 -18.23
C LYS A 38 -15.12 8.69 -19.36
N VAL A 39 -14.49 7.58 -19.73
CA VAL A 39 -15.00 6.69 -20.77
C VAL A 39 -16.40 6.29 -20.33
N MET A 40 -17.38 6.83 -21.03
CA MET A 40 -18.78 6.63 -20.72
C MET A 40 -19.16 5.29 -21.35
N ILE A 41 -19.37 4.28 -20.51
CA ILE A 41 -19.86 2.98 -20.95
C ILE A 41 -21.27 3.17 -21.50
N THR A 42 -21.48 2.86 -22.78
CA THR A 42 -22.79 2.96 -23.44
C THR A 42 -23.35 1.58 -23.77
N ILE A 43 -24.67 1.48 -23.83
CA ILE A 43 -25.35 0.27 -24.32
C ILE A 43 -25.16 0.22 -25.84
N ASN A 44 -25.06 -0.99 -26.39
CA ASN A 44 -24.74 -1.29 -27.79
C ASN A 44 -23.32 -0.95 -28.24
N GLN A 45 -22.42 -0.68 -27.28
CA GLN A 45 -20.99 -0.51 -27.58
C GLN A 45 -20.33 -1.87 -27.89
N VAL A 46 -19.53 -1.91 -28.96
CA VAL A 46 -18.69 -3.05 -29.31
C VAL A 46 -17.47 -3.08 -28.37
N VAL A 47 -17.22 -4.25 -27.80
CA VAL A 47 -16.19 -4.47 -26.80
C VAL A 47 -15.46 -5.77 -27.02
N PHE A 48 -14.20 -5.81 -26.61
CA PHE A 48 -13.36 -7.00 -26.68
C PHE A 48 -13.00 -7.46 -25.27
N ASN A 49 -13.07 -8.78 -25.04
CA ASN A 49 -12.59 -9.39 -23.81
C ASN A 49 -11.06 -9.62 -23.88
N LYS A 50 -10.42 -9.94 -22.75
CA LYS A 50 -9.00 -10.34 -22.65
C LYS A 50 -8.59 -11.48 -23.59
N LYS A 51 -9.55 -12.30 -24.03
CA LYS A 51 -9.36 -13.40 -24.99
C LYS A 51 -9.49 -12.95 -26.45
N GLY A 52 -9.64 -11.66 -26.72
CA GLY A 52 -9.86 -11.10 -28.07
C GLY A 52 -11.27 -11.35 -28.63
N GLN A 53 -12.19 -11.88 -27.83
CA GLN A 53 -13.56 -12.16 -28.27
C GLN A 53 -14.37 -10.87 -28.35
N LYS A 54 -15.00 -10.65 -29.50
CA LYS A 54 -15.88 -9.51 -29.76
C LYS A 54 -17.27 -9.76 -29.20
N GLY A 55 -17.82 -8.74 -28.55
CA GLY A 55 -19.18 -8.73 -28.04
C GLY A 55 -19.75 -7.33 -27.97
N THR A 56 -21.02 -7.23 -27.62
CA THR A 56 -21.76 -5.97 -27.53
C THR A 56 -22.38 -5.84 -26.15
N ILE A 57 -22.23 -4.67 -25.51
CA ILE A 57 -22.85 -4.40 -24.21
C ILE A 57 -24.37 -4.31 -24.39
N THR A 58 -25.13 -5.24 -23.81
CA THR A 58 -26.59 -5.23 -23.86
C THR A 58 -27.20 -4.50 -22.68
N ARG A 59 -26.55 -4.56 -21.51
CA ARG A 59 -27.07 -3.98 -20.27
C ARG A 59 -25.96 -3.53 -19.34
N ILE A 60 -26.14 -2.36 -18.73
CA ILE A 60 -25.29 -1.87 -17.65
C ILE A 60 -25.96 -2.24 -16.33
N ILE A 61 -25.35 -3.15 -15.57
CA ILE A 61 -25.91 -3.67 -14.31
C ILE A 61 -25.64 -2.67 -13.18
N THR A 62 -24.39 -2.21 -13.05
CA THR A 62 -24.01 -1.27 -12.00
C THR A 62 -23.06 -0.20 -12.53
N LYS A 63 -23.47 1.07 -12.44
CA LYS A 63 -22.64 2.21 -12.89
C LYS A 63 -21.41 2.43 -11.99
N SER A 64 -21.56 2.23 -10.68
CA SER A 64 -20.51 2.48 -9.68
C SER A 64 -19.39 1.44 -9.74
N THR A 65 -19.73 0.14 -9.72
CA THR A 65 -18.76 -0.95 -9.76
C THR A 65 -18.34 -1.32 -11.19
N GLY A 66 -19.20 -1.07 -12.19
CA GLY A 66 -18.88 -1.27 -13.61
C GLY A 66 -19.20 -2.68 -14.12
N TYR A 67 -20.20 -3.36 -13.54
CA TYR A 67 -20.68 -4.63 -14.10
C TYR A 67 -21.54 -4.36 -15.32
N VAL A 68 -21.26 -5.07 -16.40
CA VAL A 68 -21.99 -5.02 -17.66
C VAL A 68 -22.32 -6.43 -18.14
N GLU A 69 -23.41 -6.55 -18.88
CA GLU A 69 -23.75 -7.76 -19.60
C GLU A 69 -23.32 -7.59 -21.05
N VAL A 70 -22.53 -8.53 -21.53
CA VAL A 70 -22.00 -8.53 -22.89
C VAL A 70 -22.56 -9.74 -23.62
N SER A 71 -23.18 -9.50 -24.77
CA SER A 71 -23.57 -10.54 -25.72
C SER A 71 -22.45 -10.76 -26.70
N TYR A 72 -21.89 -11.97 -26.73
CA TYR A 72 -20.80 -12.33 -27.63
C TYR A 72 -21.33 -12.84 -28.97
N GLU A 73 -20.53 -12.71 -30.03
CA GLU A 73 -20.89 -13.20 -31.38
C GLU A 73 -21.15 -14.72 -31.41
N ALA A 74 -20.60 -15.47 -30.45
CA ALA A 74 -20.85 -16.90 -30.25
C ALA A 74 -22.26 -17.22 -29.66
N GLY A 75 -23.15 -16.23 -29.56
CA GLY A 75 -24.56 -16.43 -29.21
C GLY A 75 -24.88 -16.54 -27.71
N PHE A 76 -23.90 -16.32 -26.82
CA PHE A 76 -24.10 -16.33 -25.38
C PHE A 76 -23.90 -14.94 -24.76
N SER A 77 -24.65 -14.64 -23.70
CA SER A 77 -24.48 -13.45 -22.89
C SER A 77 -23.77 -13.79 -21.57
N LYS A 78 -22.85 -12.92 -21.15
CA LYS A 78 -22.09 -13.11 -19.91
C LYS A 78 -21.94 -11.79 -19.18
N LYS A 79 -22.01 -11.87 -17.84
CA LYS A 79 -21.67 -10.75 -16.96
C LYS A 79 -20.16 -10.59 -16.91
N GLU A 80 -19.70 -9.41 -17.26
CA GLU A 80 -18.28 -9.04 -17.30
C GLU A 80 -18.07 -7.72 -16.57
N MET A 81 -16.83 -7.51 -16.15
CA MET A 81 -16.43 -6.25 -15.56
C MET A 81 -15.91 -5.32 -16.66
N ALA A 82 -16.37 -4.08 -16.70
CA ALA A 82 -15.95 -3.10 -17.69
C ALA A 82 -14.43 -2.82 -17.68
N PHE A 83 -13.73 -3.08 -16.57
CA PHE A 83 -12.26 -2.99 -16.54
C PHE A 83 -11.55 -4.10 -17.33
N ASN A 84 -12.23 -5.22 -17.60
CA ASN A 84 -11.72 -6.32 -18.42
C ASN A 84 -12.05 -6.16 -19.91
N LEU A 85 -12.80 -5.11 -20.28
CA LEU A 85 -13.28 -4.88 -21.62
C LEU A 85 -12.53 -3.70 -22.25
N THR A 86 -12.14 -3.86 -23.51
CA THR A 86 -11.49 -2.82 -24.31
C THR A 86 -12.39 -2.41 -25.47
N ASP A 87 -12.29 -1.15 -25.89
CA ASP A 87 -12.91 -0.67 -27.12
C ASP A 87 -12.10 -1.07 -28.36
N GLU A 88 -12.58 -0.65 -29.54
CA GLU A 88 -11.94 -0.89 -30.84
C GLU A 88 -10.53 -0.28 -30.96
N ASN A 89 -10.20 0.72 -30.13
CA ASN A 89 -8.89 1.37 -30.09
C ASN A 89 -7.96 0.73 -29.05
N GLY A 90 -8.37 -0.36 -28.39
CA GLY A 90 -7.61 -1.04 -27.34
C GLY A 90 -7.63 -0.33 -25.99
N VAL A 91 -8.49 0.68 -25.79
CA VAL A 91 -8.60 1.43 -24.54
C VAL A 91 -9.59 0.72 -23.61
N SER A 92 -9.15 0.44 -22.38
CA SER A 92 -10.02 -0.17 -21.35
C SER A 92 -11.15 0.79 -20.94
N LEU A 93 -12.38 0.28 -20.86
CA LEU A 93 -13.57 1.09 -20.56
C LEU A 93 -13.58 1.66 -19.13
N LYS A 94 -12.81 1.07 -18.22
CA LYS A 94 -12.65 1.57 -16.87
C LYS A 94 -11.26 1.23 -16.36
N LYS A 95 -10.61 2.18 -15.68
CA LYS A 95 -9.36 1.91 -14.96
C LYS A 95 -9.62 0.81 -13.92
N SER A 96 -8.71 -0.16 -13.84
CA SER A 96 -8.71 -1.12 -12.74
C SER A 96 -8.76 -0.38 -11.42
N PRO A 97 -9.47 -0.90 -10.39
CA PRO A 97 -9.36 -0.35 -9.04
C PRO A 97 -7.88 -0.25 -8.71
N LYS A 98 -7.41 0.94 -8.30
CA LYS A 98 -6.06 1.04 -7.74
C LYS A 98 -6.01 0.02 -6.61
N LYS A 99 -5.12 -0.98 -6.71
CA LYS A 99 -4.74 -1.79 -5.54
C LYS A 99 -4.47 -0.77 -4.45
N ALA A 100 -5.15 -0.89 -3.32
CA ALA A 100 -4.90 -0.01 -2.19
C ALA A 100 -3.39 -0.05 -1.94
N GLU A 101 -2.72 1.09 -2.13
CA GLU A 101 -1.32 1.22 -1.77
C GLU A 101 -1.26 0.86 -0.28
N LEU A 102 -0.44 -0.13 0.06
CA LEU A 102 -0.20 -0.52 1.45
C LEU A 102 0.24 0.74 2.17
N LYS A 103 -0.68 1.36 2.92
CA LYS A 103 -0.39 2.54 3.72
C LYS A 103 0.76 2.14 4.62
N ALA A 104 1.88 2.88 4.56
CA ALA A 104 3.01 2.61 5.43
C ALA A 104 2.49 2.62 6.88
N LEU A 105 2.60 1.48 7.56
CA LEU A 105 2.16 1.34 8.94
C LEU A 105 3.05 2.25 9.79
N THR A 106 2.44 2.91 10.77
CA THR A 106 3.21 3.62 11.78
C THR A 106 3.99 2.60 12.62
N PRO A 107 5.13 2.99 13.25
CA PRO A 107 5.90 2.08 14.11
C PRO A 107 5.07 1.43 15.22
N LEU A 108 4.08 2.16 15.75
CA LEU A 108 3.16 1.66 16.76
C LEU A 108 2.19 0.61 16.20
N GLU A 109 1.64 0.82 15.01
CA GLU A 109 0.77 -0.16 14.34
C GLU A 109 1.55 -1.43 13.96
N GLU A 110 2.80 -1.29 13.52
CA GLU A 110 3.67 -2.43 13.24
C GLU A 110 3.95 -3.24 14.50
N ALA A 111 4.33 -2.58 15.60
CA ALA A 111 4.53 -3.22 16.89
C ALA A 111 3.26 -3.91 17.42
N GLN A 112 2.09 -3.29 17.28
CA GLN A 112 0.81 -3.89 17.65
C GLN A 112 0.52 -5.16 16.84
N ASN A 113 0.74 -5.11 15.53
CA ASN A 113 0.55 -6.27 14.66
C ASN A 113 1.48 -7.43 15.05
N LYS A 114 2.73 -7.14 15.40
CA LYS A 114 3.67 -8.15 15.94
C LYS A 114 3.17 -8.77 17.24
N MET A 115 2.65 -7.97 18.18
CA MET A 115 2.06 -8.49 19.44
C MET A 115 0.83 -9.37 19.22
N MET A 116 0.07 -9.15 18.14
CA MET A 116 -1.10 -9.96 17.81
C MET A 116 -0.75 -11.24 17.05
N TRP A 117 0.51 -11.46 16.66
CA TRP A 117 0.91 -12.64 15.89
C TRP A 117 0.63 -13.94 16.62
N ILE A 118 0.70 -13.94 17.96
CA ILE A 118 0.35 -15.08 18.81
C ILE A 118 -1.07 -15.62 18.56
N ASN A 119 -2.00 -14.78 18.09
CA ASN A 119 -3.38 -15.17 17.78
C ASN A 119 -3.48 -16.13 16.59
N GLY A 120 -2.46 -16.17 15.73
CA GLY A 120 -2.38 -17.11 14.61
C GLY A 120 -1.78 -18.46 14.97
N CYS A 121 -1.27 -18.62 16.20
CA CYS A 121 -0.71 -19.89 16.66
C CYS A 121 -1.83 -20.89 16.98
N VAL A 122 -1.56 -22.18 16.78
CA VAL A 122 -2.48 -23.23 17.20
C VAL A 122 -2.53 -23.25 18.72
N SER A 123 -3.73 -23.07 19.28
CA SER A 123 -3.92 -23.05 20.73
C SER A 123 -3.38 -24.32 21.39
N GLY A 124 -2.49 -24.17 22.36
CA GLY A 124 -1.84 -25.26 23.08
C GLY A 124 -0.55 -25.78 22.45
N ASP A 125 -0.26 -25.43 21.19
CA ASP A 125 1.03 -25.77 20.57
C ASP A 125 2.12 -24.77 20.94
N ARG A 126 2.76 -25.04 22.08
CA ARG A 126 3.88 -24.26 22.59
C ARG A 126 5.24 -24.64 21.98
N ASN A 127 5.27 -25.62 21.07
CA ASN A 127 6.51 -26.05 20.42
C ASN A 127 6.71 -25.39 19.06
N SER A 128 5.65 -24.81 18.48
CA SER A 128 5.75 -24.10 17.21
C SER A 128 6.75 -22.93 17.27
N MET A 129 7.49 -22.74 16.17
CA MET A 129 8.45 -21.64 16.03
C MET A 129 7.77 -20.28 16.22
N SER A 130 6.56 -20.11 15.68
CA SER A 130 5.77 -18.88 15.80
C SER A 130 5.42 -18.53 17.25
N TYR A 131 5.08 -19.55 18.06
CA TYR A 131 4.85 -19.34 19.49
C TYR A 131 6.14 -18.98 20.21
N GLN A 132 7.25 -19.68 19.95
CA GLN A 132 8.54 -19.40 20.59
C GLN A 132 9.00 -17.95 20.35
N ILE A 133 8.90 -17.47 19.10
CA ILE A 133 9.19 -16.08 18.74
C ILE A 133 8.29 -15.11 19.52
N SER A 134 6.98 -15.38 19.57
CA SER A 134 6.02 -14.56 20.33
C SER A 134 6.31 -14.56 21.83
N SER A 135 6.68 -15.71 22.39
CA SER A 135 6.99 -15.88 23.81
C SER A 135 8.30 -15.17 24.18
N GLU A 136 9.30 -15.18 23.29
CA GLU A 136 10.55 -14.44 23.49
C GLU A 136 10.29 -12.93 23.53
N MET A 137 9.51 -12.40 22.57
CA MET A 137 9.09 -10.99 22.58
C MET A 137 8.38 -10.62 23.89
N LEU A 138 7.40 -11.42 24.31
CA LEU A 138 6.64 -11.19 25.54
C LEU A 138 7.54 -11.27 26.78
N SER A 139 8.53 -12.16 26.79
CA SER A 139 9.49 -12.31 27.90
C SER A 139 10.38 -11.09 28.04
N LYS A 140 10.87 -10.51 26.94
CA LYS A 140 11.66 -9.26 26.95
C LYS A 140 10.83 -8.11 27.55
N ILE A 141 9.57 -8.00 27.14
CA ILE A 141 8.64 -7.00 27.67
C ILE A 141 8.36 -7.24 29.17
N GLU A 142 8.09 -8.49 29.57
CA GLU A 142 7.77 -8.84 30.96
C GLU A 142 8.95 -8.56 31.89
N MET A 143 10.17 -8.94 31.49
CA MET A 143 11.39 -8.64 32.25
C MET A 143 11.53 -7.14 32.49
N LYS A 144 11.38 -6.33 31.43
CA LYS A 144 11.50 -4.88 31.55
C LYS A 144 10.38 -4.25 32.36
N ALA A 145 9.17 -4.79 32.27
CA ALA A 145 8.03 -4.37 33.07
C ALA A 145 8.26 -4.65 34.56
N LYS A 146 8.82 -5.82 34.92
CA LYS A 146 9.18 -6.16 36.30
C LYS A 146 10.29 -5.25 36.83
N GLU A 147 11.34 -4.99 36.05
CA GLU A 147 12.42 -4.06 36.42
C GLU A 147 11.92 -2.65 36.69
N SER A 148 10.94 -2.18 35.92
CA SER A 148 10.35 -0.85 36.05
C SER A 148 9.20 -0.78 37.07
N GLY A 149 8.86 -1.90 37.73
CA GLY A 149 7.74 -1.97 38.68
C GLY A 149 6.36 -1.83 38.03
N ASN A 150 6.24 -2.03 36.71
CA ASN A 150 4.98 -1.96 35.99
C ASN A 150 4.23 -3.31 36.04
N GLU A 151 3.51 -3.53 37.15
CA GLU A 151 2.74 -4.75 37.39
C GLU A 151 1.64 -4.99 36.35
N PHE A 152 1.05 -3.91 35.81
CA PHE A 152 0.01 -4.02 34.79
C PHE A 152 0.57 -4.68 33.53
N ILE A 153 1.66 -4.18 32.97
CA ILE A 153 2.25 -4.75 31.74
C ILE A 153 2.73 -6.19 31.98
N ALA A 154 3.36 -6.47 33.14
CA ALA A 154 3.77 -7.82 33.49
C ALA A 154 2.57 -8.80 33.54
N SER A 155 1.44 -8.38 34.15
CA SER A 155 0.22 -9.18 34.20
C SER A 155 -0.39 -9.41 32.82
N VAL A 156 -0.31 -8.43 31.93
CA VAL A 156 -0.79 -8.55 30.54
C VAL A 156 0.06 -9.56 29.78
N CYS A 157 1.40 -9.53 29.90
CA CYS A 157 2.28 -10.53 29.29
C CYS A 157 1.92 -11.96 29.74
N GLN A 158 1.75 -12.16 31.04
CA GLN A 158 1.39 -13.47 31.60
C GLN A 158 0.03 -13.96 31.10
N SER A 159 -0.96 -13.07 31.02
CA SER A 159 -2.25 -13.40 30.46
C SER A 159 -2.13 -13.79 28.98
N VAL A 160 -1.38 -13.04 28.18
CA VAL A 160 -1.25 -13.30 26.74
C VAL A 160 -0.54 -14.63 26.49
N ASP A 161 0.55 -14.93 27.22
CA ASP A 161 1.24 -16.22 27.09
C ASP A 161 0.38 -17.40 27.56
N LYS A 162 -0.31 -17.25 28.71
CA LYS A 162 -1.17 -18.29 29.27
C LYS A 162 -2.27 -18.71 28.31
N TYR A 163 -2.95 -17.74 27.72
CA TYR A 163 -4.10 -17.98 26.83
C TYR A 163 -3.71 -18.05 25.35
N MET A 164 -2.44 -17.82 25.01
CA MET A 164 -1.93 -17.72 23.64
C MET A 164 -2.79 -16.78 22.78
N LYS A 165 -3.25 -15.69 23.39
CA LYS A 165 -4.20 -14.77 22.77
C LYS A 165 -4.01 -13.35 23.27
N CYS A 166 -3.95 -12.41 22.34
CA CYS A 166 -3.73 -10.99 22.58
C CYS A 166 -4.86 -10.18 21.94
N SER A 167 -5.64 -9.47 22.74
CA SER A 167 -6.62 -8.51 22.22
C SER A 167 -5.94 -7.25 21.69
N GLU A 168 -6.61 -6.50 20.82
CA GLU A 168 -6.09 -5.23 20.29
C GLU A 168 -5.70 -4.24 21.40
N LYS A 169 -6.49 -4.17 22.48
CA LYS A 169 -6.19 -3.30 23.62
C LYS A 169 -4.91 -3.74 24.34
N GLN A 170 -4.74 -5.05 24.57
CA GLN A 170 -3.52 -5.58 25.18
C GLN A 170 -2.32 -5.33 24.26
N ALA A 171 -2.46 -5.60 22.97
CA ALA A 171 -1.43 -5.35 21.96
C ALA A 171 -1.01 -3.87 21.94
N TYR A 172 -1.96 -2.93 22.02
CA TYR A 172 -1.69 -1.50 22.13
C TYR A 172 -0.80 -1.17 23.33
N HIS A 173 -1.15 -1.67 24.52
CA HIS A 173 -0.39 -1.38 25.74
C HIS A 173 1.01 -2.02 25.73
N LEU A 174 1.12 -3.26 25.26
CA LEU A 174 2.40 -3.96 25.12
C LEU A 174 3.31 -3.28 24.09
N ALA A 175 2.78 -2.94 22.92
CA ALA A 175 3.52 -2.26 21.86
C ALA A 175 3.99 -0.86 22.28
N LYS A 176 3.10 -0.09 22.94
CA LYS A 176 3.46 1.22 23.47
C LYS A 176 4.60 1.11 24.47
N PHE A 177 4.50 0.19 25.42
CA PHE A 177 5.54 -0.03 26.43
C PHE A 177 6.87 -0.48 25.79
N ALA A 178 6.82 -1.37 24.81
CA ALA A 178 8.01 -1.84 24.10
C ALA A 178 8.75 -0.70 23.38
N ILE A 179 8.01 0.16 22.67
CA ILE A 179 8.59 1.33 21.99
C ILE A 179 9.18 2.32 22.99
N GLU A 180 8.46 2.65 24.07
CA GLU A 180 8.93 3.58 25.10
C GLU A 180 10.20 3.10 25.80
N ASN A 181 10.42 1.78 25.86
CA ASN A 181 11.59 1.15 26.49
C ASN A 181 12.62 0.63 25.49
N ASN A 182 12.47 0.94 24.19
CA ASN A 182 13.37 0.50 23.11
C ASN A 182 13.59 -1.03 23.07
N ILE A 183 12.53 -1.80 23.30
CA ILE A 183 12.55 -3.26 23.25
C ILE A 183 12.37 -3.70 21.79
N GLU A 184 13.27 -4.55 21.31
CA GLU A 184 13.16 -5.16 19.98
C GLU A 184 12.06 -6.23 19.94
N LEU A 185 11.14 -6.08 18.98
CA LEU A 185 9.99 -6.96 18.73
C LEU A 185 10.19 -7.80 17.47
#